data_AF-A0A828YYI6-F1
#
_entry.id   AF-A0A828YYI6-F1
#
_cell.length_a   1.000
_cell.length_b   1.000
_cell.length_c   1.000
_cell.angle_alpha   90.00
_cell.angle_beta   90.00
_cell.angle_gamma   90.00
#
_symmetry.space_group_name_H-M   'P 1'
#
loop_
_entity.id
_entity.type
_entity.pdbx_description
1 polymer ?
#
loop_
_entity_poly.entity_id
_entity_poly.type
_entity_poly.pdbx_seq_one_letter_code
_entity_poly.pdbx_strand_id
1 'polypeptide(L)'
;MKNHIYMLRKKRGIKQYDMARALGVSPSYLSKIETGSQDPTEKFKQSCVKYLKTTLERLFNEQPVEDVYPEFTEGLTNRLWAKRRELGIKQYDMAKKLKVSTPFLSKVELGLLEPPEDFKNMASKALKMKKEELFLQKVEY
;
A
#
# COMPACT_ATOMS: atom_id res chain seq x y z
N MET A 1 -14.28 -0.14 9.80
CA MET A 1 -13.02 -0.56 10.48
C MET A 1 -11.81 -0.29 9.58
N LYS A 2 -10.74 0.37 10.06
CA LYS A 2 -9.47 0.48 9.31
C LYS A 2 -8.74 -0.87 9.32
N ASN A 3 -8.16 -1.26 8.20
CA ASN A 3 -7.35 -2.48 8.09
C ASN A 3 -6.21 -2.32 7.09
N HIS A 4 -5.19 -3.15 7.25
CA HIS A 4 -3.97 -3.12 6.45
C HIS A 4 -3.92 -4.24 5.40
N ILE A 5 -5.01 -4.99 5.23
CA ILE A 5 -5.12 -6.14 4.32
C ILE A 5 -4.77 -5.74 2.89
N TYR A 6 -5.41 -4.67 2.39
CA TYR A 6 -5.20 -4.19 1.03
C TYR A 6 -3.71 -3.89 0.76
N MET A 7 -3.03 -3.23 1.71
CA MET A 7 -1.62 -2.85 1.57
C MET A 7 -0.70 -4.08 1.60
N LEU A 8 -0.91 -4.99 2.54
CA LEU A 8 -0.15 -6.25 2.62
C LEU A 8 -0.32 -7.12 1.39
N ARG A 9 -1.55 -7.23 0.90
CA ARG A 9 -1.89 -7.96 -0.32
C ARG A 9 -1.16 -7.38 -1.52
N LYS A 10 -1.14 -6.05 -1.65
CA LYS A 10 -0.42 -5.33 -2.72
C LYS A 10 1.09 -5.49 -2.62
N LYS A 11 1.67 -5.36 -1.42
CA LYS A 11 3.11 -5.58 -1.16
C LYS A 11 3.57 -6.97 -1.59
N ARG A 12 2.76 -7.99 -1.32
CA ARG A 12 3.03 -9.37 -1.73
C ARG A 12 2.68 -9.68 -3.19
N GLY A 13 2.17 -8.71 -3.95
CA GLY A 13 1.78 -8.91 -5.35
C GLY A 13 0.56 -9.81 -5.54
N ILE A 14 -0.25 -10.03 -4.49
CA ILE A 14 -1.36 -10.98 -4.51
C ILE A 14 -2.61 -10.30 -5.10
N LYS A 15 -3.30 -10.96 -6.03
CA LYS A 15 -4.57 -10.43 -6.56
C LYS A 15 -5.68 -10.64 -5.53
N GLN A 16 -6.67 -9.74 -5.53
CA GLN A 16 -7.81 -9.82 -4.61
C GLN A 16 -8.57 -11.14 -4.78
N TYR A 17 -8.78 -11.56 -6.03
CA TYR A 17 -9.42 -12.82 -6.37
C TYR A 17 -8.64 -14.04 -5.83
N ASP A 18 -7.31 -14.07 -5.99
CA ASP A 18 -6.47 -15.17 -5.52
C ASP A 18 -6.51 -15.29 -4.00
N MET A 19 -6.43 -14.15 -3.30
CA MET A 19 -6.55 -14.13 -1.84
C MET A 19 -7.94 -14.56 -1.38
N ALA A 20 -9.01 -14.07 -2.03
CA ALA A 20 -10.38 -14.45 -1.71
C ALA A 20 -10.59 -15.96 -1.87
N ARG A 21 -10.08 -16.54 -2.97
CA ARG A 21 -10.13 -17.98 -3.23
C ARG A 21 -9.33 -18.77 -2.18
N ALA A 22 -8.13 -18.32 -1.82
CA ALA A 22 -7.31 -18.95 -0.80
C ALA A 22 -7.96 -18.92 0.60
N LEU A 23 -8.74 -17.87 0.89
CA LEU A 23 -9.47 -17.70 2.14
C LEU A 23 -10.88 -18.33 2.12
N GLY A 24 -11.31 -18.88 0.98
CA GLY A 24 -12.66 -19.44 0.83
C GLY A 24 -13.78 -18.42 0.91
N VAL A 25 -13.54 -17.16 0.54
CA VAL A 25 -14.54 -16.08 0.55
C VAL A 25 -14.80 -15.50 -0.83
N SER A 26 -15.91 -14.78 -0.96
CA SER A 26 -16.19 -13.99 -2.17
C SER A 26 -15.23 -12.79 -2.30
N PRO A 27 -14.74 -12.47 -3.51
CA PRO A 27 -13.97 -11.25 -3.77
C PRO A 27 -14.72 -9.98 -3.34
N SER A 28 -16.04 -9.95 -3.50
CA SER A 28 -16.89 -8.83 -3.07
C SER A 28 -16.89 -8.70 -1.54
N TYR A 29 -16.87 -9.81 -0.81
CA TYR A 29 -16.78 -9.81 0.65
C TYR A 29 -15.41 -9.29 1.11
N LEU A 30 -14.32 -9.78 0.51
CA LEU A 30 -12.98 -9.25 0.76
C LEU A 30 -12.90 -7.75 0.47
N SER A 31 -13.49 -7.29 -0.63
CA SER A 31 -13.52 -5.86 -0.98
C SER A 31 -14.26 -5.02 0.07
N LYS A 32 -15.43 -5.46 0.56
CA LYS A 32 -16.18 -4.75 1.61
C LYS A 32 -15.40 -4.66 2.92
N ILE A 33 -14.64 -5.71 3.24
CA ILE A 33 -13.75 -5.70 4.40
C ILE A 33 -12.60 -4.71 4.15
N GLU A 34 -11.89 -4.80 3.02
CA GLU A 34 -10.79 -3.89 2.66
C GLU A 34 -11.22 -2.41 2.68
N THR A 35 -12.44 -2.10 2.25
CA THR A 35 -13.00 -0.73 2.30
C THR A 35 -13.50 -0.33 3.69
N GLY A 36 -13.51 -1.25 4.64
CA GLY A 36 -14.03 -1.04 6.00
C GLY A 36 -15.54 -0.94 6.07
N SER A 37 -16.24 -1.28 4.98
CA SER A 37 -17.70 -1.24 4.86
C SER A 37 -18.39 -2.40 5.57
N GLN A 38 -17.66 -3.49 5.85
CA GLN A 38 -18.18 -4.64 6.57
C GLN A 38 -17.12 -5.18 7.54
N ASP A 39 -17.56 -5.56 8.73
CA ASP A 39 -16.67 -6.18 9.73
C ASP A 39 -16.40 -7.65 9.40
N PRO A 40 -15.12 -8.07 9.40
CA PRO A 40 -14.75 -9.45 9.15
C PRO A 40 -15.05 -10.33 10.36
N THR A 41 -15.50 -11.55 10.10
CA THR A 41 -15.66 -12.59 11.12
C THR A 41 -14.30 -13.02 11.69
N GLU A 42 -14.23 -13.44 12.96
CA GLU A 42 -12.99 -13.92 13.57
C GLU A 42 -12.28 -15.01 12.76
N LYS A 43 -13.04 -15.97 12.20
CA LYS A 43 -12.51 -17.01 11.30
C LYS A 43 -11.78 -16.41 10.09
N PHE A 44 -12.33 -15.35 9.50
CA PHE A 44 -11.72 -14.65 8.38
C PHE A 44 -10.46 -13.91 8.81
N LYS A 45 -10.50 -13.24 9.97
CA LYS A 45 -9.33 -12.55 10.53
C LYS A 45 -8.19 -13.53 10.76
N GLN A 46 -8.44 -14.67 11.41
CA GLN A 46 -7.43 -15.71 11.64
C GLN A 46 -6.87 -16.28 10.33
N SER A 47 -7.72 -16.50 9.33
CA SER A 47 -7.31 -17.00 8.01
C SER A 47 -6.41 -15.98 7.29
N CYS A 48 -6.77 -14.70 7.31
CA CYS A 48 -5.94 -13.62 6.77
C CYS A 48 -4.58 -13.54 7.46
N VAL A 49 -4.55 -13.63 8.78
CA VAL A 49 -3.34 -13.58 9.60
C VAL A 49 -2.41 -14.74 9.28
N LYS A 50 -2.94 -15.96 9.15
CA LYS A 50 -2.18 -17.14 8.69
C LYS A 50 -1.64 -16.96 7.28
N TYR A 51 -2.47 -16.51 6.34
CA TYR A 51 -2.10 -16.35 4.94
C TYR A 51 -1.05 -15.24 4.74
N LEU A 52 -1.26 -14.10 5.40
CA LEU A 52 -0.37 -12.95 5.38
C LEU A 52 0.81 -13.10 6.35
N LYS A 53 0.91 -14.19 7.11
CA LYS A 53 1.96 -14.43 8.12
C LYS A 53 2.21 -13.20 8.99
N THR A 54 1.15 -12.58 9.49
CA THR A 54 1.20 -11.41 10.38
C THR A 54 0.41 -11.68 11.65
N THR A 55 0.12 -10.67 12.47
CA THR A 55 -0.75 -10.77 13.65
C THR A 55 -2.08 -10.03 13.44
N LEU A 56 -3.10 -10.46 14.19
CA LEU A 56 -4.46 -9.90 14.16
C LEU A 56 -4.45 -8.40 14.48
N GLU A 57 -3.69 -8.01 15.51
CA GLU A 57 -3.52 -6.63 15.95
C GLU A 57 -2.80 -5.77 14.90
N ARG A 58 -1.72 -6.27 14.26
CA ARG A 58 -1.02 -5.53 13.19
C ARG A 58 -1.88 -5.42 11.91
N LEU A 59 -2.77 -6.38 11.65
CA LEU A 59 -3.59 -6.40 10.45
C LEU A 59 -4.82 -5.49 10.54
N PHE A 60 -5.43 -5.44 11.72
CA PHE A 60 -6.65 -4.67 12.02
C PHE A 60 -6.37 -3.53 13.00
N ASN A 61 -5.27 -2.81 12.76
CA ASN A 61 -4.92 -1.63 13.54
C ASN A 61 -5.56 -0.37 12.95
N GLU A 62 -5.85 0.60 13.81
CA GLU A 62 -6.23 1.96 13.42
C GLU A 62 -5.02 2.87 13.17
N GLN A 63 -3.86 2.49 13.72
CA GLN A 63 -2.59 3.17 13.54
C GLN A 63 -2.13 3.13 12.08
N PRO A 64 -1.33 4.11 11.64
CA PRO A 64 -0.69 4.10 10.33
C PRO A 64 0.08 2.80 10.06
N VAL A 65 0.02 2.32 8.81
CA VAL A 65 0.79 1.15 8.35
C VAL A 65 2.30 1.34 8.58
N GLU A 66 2.78 2.58 8.62
CA GLU A 66 4.20 2.94 8.85
C GLU A 66 4.63 2.62 10.28
N ASP A 67 3.81 2.95 11.27
CA ASP A 67 4.08 2.62 12.68
C ASP A 67 3.97 1.11 12.92
N VAL A 68 3.04 0.47 12.22
CA VAL A 68 2.77 -0.96 12.40
C VAL A 68 3.77 -1.82 11.63
N TYR A 69 4.26 -1.34 10.50
CA TYR A 69 5.24 -2.01 9.64
C TYR A 69 6.33 -1.03 9.19
N PRO A 70 7.23 -0.62 10.10
CA PRO A 70 8.36 0.25 9.77
C PRO A 70 9.29 -0.38 8.71
N GLU A 71 9.34 -1.72 8.63
CA GLU A 71 10.03 -2.44 7.54
C GLU A 71 9.43 -2.17 6.14
N PHE A 72 8.30 -1.45 6.04
CA PHE A 72 7.75 -0.97 4.78
C PHE A 72 8.28 0.40 4.38
N THR A 73 8.68 1.25 5.34
CA THR A 73 9.30 2.56 5.09
C THR A 73 10.82 2.48 5.03
N GLU A 74 11.42 1.61 5.85
CA GLU A 74 12.86 1.34 5.89
C GLU A 74 13.30 0.64 4.59
N GLY A 75 13.87 1.41 3.67
CA GLY A 75 14.31 0.93 2.35
C GLY A 75 13.58 1.55 1.16
N LEU A 76 12.61 2.44 1.40
CA LEU A 76 12.02 3.22 0.33
C LEU A 76 13.01 4.29 -0.16
N THR A 77 13.38 4.19 -1.43
CA THR A 77 14.13 5.24 -2.15
C THR A 77 13.26 6.45 -2.47
N ASN A 78 12.02 6.50 -2.00
CA ASN A 78 11.10 7.60 -2.27
C ASN A 78 10.19 7.92 -1.10
N ARG A 79 9.81 9.19 -1.02
CA ARG A 79 8.90 9.76 -0.02
C ARG A 79 7.46 9.87 -0.50
N LEU A 80 7.12 9.22 -1.62
CA LEU A 80 5.77 9.27 -2.18
C LEU A 80 4.74 8.72 -1.20
N TRP A 81 5.10 7.64 -0.50
CA TRP A 81 4.21 7.02 0.46
C TRP A 81 3.89 7.93 1.64
N ALA A 82 4.92 8.56 2.23
CA ALA A 82 4.78 9.55 3.29
C ALA A 82 3.95 10.76 2.82
N LYS A 83 4.22 11.29 1.62
CA LYS A 83 3.45 12.41 1.05
C LYS A 83 2.00 12.07 0.76
N ARG A 84 1.72 10.85 0.35
CA ARG A 84 0.34 10.38 0.16
C ARG A 84 -0.45 10.44 1.47
N ARG A 85 0.18 10.07 2.59
CA ARG A 85 -0.42 10.12 3.92
C ARG A 85 -0.58 11.54 4.43
N GLU A 86 0.40 12.40 4.20
CA GLU A 86 0.31 13.84 4.49
C GLU A 86 -0.87 14.49 3.76
N LEU A 87 -1.11 14.08 2.51
CA LEU A 87 -2.25 14.52 1.71
C LEU A 87 -3.58 13.85 2.11
N GLY A 88 -3.56 12.82 2.95
CA GLY A 88 -4.74 12.07 3.38
C GLY A 88 -5.47 11.31 2.24
N ILE A 89 -4.84 11.14 1.08
CA ILE A 89 -5.47 10.55 -0.11
C ILE A 89 -5.23 9.04 -0.22
N LYS A 90 -6.16 8.31 -0.84
CA LYS A 90 -5.99 6.88 -1.10
C LYS A 90 -4.94 6.68 -2.21
N GLN A 91 -4.33 5.49 -2.24
CA GLN A 91 -3.37 5.13 -3.30
C GLN A 91 -3.99 5.23 -4.70
N TYR A 92 -5.29 4.91 -4.82
CA TYR A 92 -6.03 5.11 -6.06
C TYR A 92 -6.11 6.58 -6.48
N ASP A 93 -6.45 7.47 -5.55
CA ASP A 93 -6.57 8.90 -5.83
C ASP A 93 -5.22 9.51 -6.20
N MET A 94 -4.14 9.09 -5.52
CA MET A 94 -2.79 9.52 -5.86
C MET A 94 -2.37 9.01 -7.24
N ALA A 95 -2.64 7.75 -7.56
CA ALA A 95 -2.34 7.19 -8.88
C ALA A 95 -3.10 7.93 -9.99
N LYS A 96 -4.38 8.24 -9.75
CA LYS A 96 -5.21 9.02 -10.66
C LYS A 96 -4.68 10.44 -10.84
N LYS A 97 -4.26 11.10 -9.76
CA LYS A 97 -3.63 12.43 -9.78
C LYS A 97 -2.30 12.43 -10.55
N LEU A 98 -1.53 11.36 -10.42
CA LEU A 98 -0.28 11.12 -11.12
C LEU A 98 -0.48 10.48 -12.51
N LYS A 99 -1.72 10.29 -12.97
CA LYS A 99 -2.07 9.63 -14.25
C LYS A 99 -1.33 8.31 -14.49
N VAL A 100 -1.02 7.57 -13.43
CA VAL A 100 -0.39 6.23 -13.50
C VAL A 100 -1.34 5.14 -13.03
N SER A 101 -1.00 3.90 -13.37
CA SER A 101 -1.75 2.77 -12.84
C SER A 101 -1.47 2.59 -11.33
N THR A 102 -2.49 2.24 -10.56
CA THR A 102 -2.35 1.90 -9.13
C THR A 102 -1.31 0.80 -8.85
N PRO A 103 -1.21 -0.30 -9.62
CA PRO A 103 -0.15 -1.27 -9.42
C PRO A 103 1.24 -0.70 -9.72
N PHE A 104 1.38 0.20 -10.70
CA PHE A 104 2.66 0.87 -10.97
C PHE A 104 3.06 1.76 -9.79
N LEU A 105 2.16 2.64 -9.34
CA LEU A 105 2.41 3.50 -8.17
C LEU A 105 2.78 2.66 -6.94
N SER A 106 2.08 1.55 -6.71
CA SER A 106 2.39 0.66 -5.58
C SER A 106 3.78 0.05 -5.68
N LYS A 107 4.24 -0.37 -6.85
CA LYS A 107 5.60 -0.92 -7.01
C LYS A 107 6.66 0.15 -6.77
N VAL A 108 6.41 1.36 -7.27
CA VAL A 108 7.29 2.51 -7.06
C VAL A 108 7.32 2.92 -5.58
N GLU A 109 6.16 3.13 -4.96
CA GLU A 109 6.01 3.45 -3.52
C GLU A 109 6.66 2.41 -2.62
N LEU A 110 6.80 1.16 -3.07
CA LEU A 110 7.41 0.07 -2.31
C LEU A 110 8.90 -0.12 -2.60
N GLY A 111 9.50 0.71 -3.47
CA GLY A 111 10.90 0.58 -3.89
C GLY A 111 11.18 -0.66 -4.74
N LEU A 112 10.15 -1.40 -5.16
CA LEU A 112 10.27 -2.61 -5.98
C LEU A 112 10.57 -2.30 -7.45
N LEU A 113 10.23 -1.08 -7.88
CA LEU A 113 10.45 -0.60 -9.24
C LEU A 113 11.04 0.80 -9.18
N GLU A 114 12.18 0.99 -9.85
CA GLU A 114 12.71 2.33 -10.02
C GLU A 114 11.81 3.13 -10.97
N PRO A 115 11.32 4.31 -10.53
CA PRO A 115 10.46 5.12 -11.36
C PRO A 115 11.25 5.73 -12.52
N PRO A 116 10.68 5.72 -13.74
CA PRO A 116 11.26 6.41 -14.89
C PRO A 116 11.30 7.92 -14.64
N GLU A 117 12.19 8.60 -15.34
CA GLU A 117 12.44 10.03 -15.14
C GLU A 117 11.21 10.90 -15.43
N ASP A 118 10.39 10.49 -16.40
CA ASP A 118 9.09 11.09 -16.69
C ASP A 118 8.14 11.05 -15.49
N PHE A 119 8.13 9.93 -14.76
CA PHE A 119 7.32 9.79 -13.55
C PHE A 119 7.88 10.67 -12.43
N LYS A 120 9.21 10.74 -12.26
CA LYS A 120 9.82 11.64 -11.27
C LYS A 120 9.43 13.09 -11.51
N ASN A 121 9.46 13.53 -12.78
CA ASN A 121 9.02 14.86 -13.19
C ASN A 121 7.52 15.08 -12.95
N MET A 122 6.68 14.08 -13.26
CA MET A 122 5.24 14.16 -13.05
C MET A 122 4.87 14.21 -11.56
N ALA A 123 5.52 13.39 -10.73
CA ALA A 123 5.33 13.39 -9.28
C ALA A 123 5.80 14.70 -8.65
N SER A 124 6.96 15.22 -9.07
CA SER A 124 7.46 16.53 -8.66
C SER A 124 6.46 17.65 -8.96
N LYS A 125 5.90 17.68 -10.19
CA LYS A 125 4.87 18.67 -10.58
C LYS A 125 3.57 18.49 -9.79
N ALA A 126 3.08 17.26 -9.63
CA ALA A 126 1.80 16.99 -8.98
C ALA A 126 1.82 17.24 -7.47
N LEU A 127 2.99 17.07 -6.83
CA LEU A 127 3.20 17.28 -5.40
C LEU A 127 3.83 18.65 -5.10
N LYS A 128 4.20 19.43 -6.12
CA LYS A 128 4.89 20.72 -6.00
C LYS A 128 6.17 20.65 -5.13
N MET A 129 6.93 19.55 -5.24
CA MET A 129 8.17 19.34 -4.50
C MET A 129 9.30 18.95 -5.44
N LYS A 130 10.55 19.16 -5.03
CA LYS A 130 11.73 18.83 -5.84
C LYS A 130 11.89 17.31 -5.98
N LYS A 131 12.40 16.87 -7.13
CA LYS A 131 12.67 15.46 -7.42
C LYS A 131 13.63 14.83 -6.40
N GLU A 132 14.65 15.57 -5.95
CA GLU A 132 15.62 15.10 -4.95
C GLU A 132 15.01 14.93 -3.54
N GLU A 133 13.98 15.71 -3.21
CA GLU A 133 13.24 15.57 -1.94
C GLU A 133 12.27 14.39 -1.97
N LEU A 134 11.72 14.08 -3.16
CA LEU A 134 10.76 12.99 -3.37
C LEU A 134 11.42 11.64 -3.57
N PHE A 135 12.58 11.58 -4.20
CA PHE A 135 13.33 10.37 -4.48
C PHE A 135 14.71 10.51 -3.83
N LEU A 136 14.90 9.82 -2.70
CA LEU A 136 16.18 9.71 -2.03
C LEU A 136 17.10 8.90 -2.93
N GLN A 137 18.19 9.50 -3.42
CA GLN A 137 19.25 8.75 -4.09
C GLN A 137 19.74 7.66 -3.13
N LYS A 138 19.87 6.43 -3.63
CA LYS A 138 20.62 5.40 -2.90
C LYS A 138 21.99 5.99 -2.61
N VAL A 139 22.31 6.18 -1.35
CA VAL A 139 23.70 6.32 -0.94
C VAL A 139 24.27 4.91 -1.09
N GLU A 140 24.92 4.66 -2.22
CA GLU A 140 25.82 3.51 -2.34
C GLU A 140 26.92 3.74 -1.30
N TYR A 141 27.02 2.82 -0.33
CA TYR A 141 28.18 2.68 0.54
C TYR A 141 29.12 1.65 -0.08
#